data_AF-A0A1C0SNZ4-F1
#
_entry.id   AF-A0A1C0SNZ4-F1
#
_cell.length_a   1.000
_cell.length_b   1.000
_cell.length_c   1.000
_cell.angle_alpha   90.00
_cell.angle_beta   90.00
_cell.angle_gamma   90.00
#
_symmetry.space_group_name_H-M   'P 1'
#
loop_
_entity.id
_entity.type
_entity.pdbx_description
1 polymer ?
#
loop_
_entity_poly.entity_id
_entity_poly.type
_entity_poly.pdbx_seq_one_letter_code
_entity_poly.pdbx_strand_id
1 'polypeptide(L)'
;MAKKRLASPEHADTLSLKALRELVTGLVDEVRQLSTEVTTLRAENAALREDNAALRLENTRLKVDNQLLRDEIARLKNLPPRPPFRPSGMEKATDDKHDAPQAAGKKPRGPKLDLKRVSREQVLHLDVPPGSRFKGYKSCHVRELIVTAELVHYRRECWILPDGKTVLAPLPQGVVGGCRFAFNRKTPTTIISTR
;
A
#
# COMPACT_ATOMS: atom_id res chain seq x y z
N MET A 1 -1.16 31.30 35.57
CA MET A 1 -1.01 31.14 37.03
C MET A 1 0.39 30.62 37.31
N ALA A 2 1.20 31.38 38.04
CA ALA A 2 2.59 31.04 38.31
C ALA A 2 2.66 29.76 39.16
N LYS A 3 3.30 28.69 38.66
CA LYS A 3 3.59 27.48 39.43
C LYS A 3 4.59 27.84 40.53
N LYS A 4 4.09 28.05 41.75
CA LYS A 4 4.92 28.16 42.96
C LYS A 4 5.61 26.81 43.11
N ARG A 5 6.90 26.72 42.76
CA ARG A 5 7.67 25.48 42.92
C ARG A 5 7.72 25.16 44.41
N LEU A 6 7.08 24.07 44.81
CA LEU A 6 7.15 23.53 46.17
C LEU A 6 8.61 23.17 46.49
N ALA A 7 9.04 23.49 47.71
CA ALA A 7 10.35 23.10 48.22
C ALA A 7 10.46 21.57 48.32
N SER A 8 11.64 21.04 48.01
CA SER A 8 11.91 19.59 48.01
C SER A 8 11.67 18.96 49.39
N PRO A 9 11.03 17.78 49.49
CA PRO A 9 10.72 17.12 50.77
C PRO A 9 11.95 16.60 51.53
N GLU A 10 13.13 16.59 50.90
CA GLU A 10 14.37 16.02 51.47
C GLU A 10 14.91 16.75 52.71
N HIS A 11 14.33 17.89 53.10
CA HIS A 11 14.77 18.70 54.25
C HIS A 11 13.64 18.98 55.27
N ALA A 12 12.55 18.19 55.25
CA ALA A 12 11.37 18.43 56.08
C ALA A 12 11.68 18.57 57.58
N ASP A 13 12.69 17.84 58.07
CA ASP A 13 13.10 17.84 59.48
C ASP A 13 13.82 19.13 59.92
N THR A 14 14.30 19.93 58.97
CA THR A 14 14.96 21.23 59.22
C THR A 14 14.03 22.44 59.01
N LEU A 15 12.79 22.20 58.58
CA LEU A 15 11.83 23.27 58.31
C LEU A 15 11.20 23.78 59.61
N SER A 16 11.06 25.10 59.71
CA SER A 16 10.24 25.72 60.75
C SER A 16 8.80 25.19 60.68
N LEU A 17 8.16 25.03 61.84
CA LEU A 17 6.77 24.59 61.98
C LEU A 17 5.80 25.46 61.15
N LYS A 18 6.11 26.74 60.93
CA LYS A 18 5.38 27.63 60.01
C LYS A 18 5.53 27.22 58.55
N ALA A 19 6.74 26.90 58.10
CA ALA A 19 7.03 26.46 56.74
C ALA A 19 6.38 25.10 56.43
N LEU A 20 6.36 24.18 57.41
CA LEU A 20 5.63 22.90 57.29
C LEU A 20 4.12 23.12 57.13
N ARG A 21 3.51 24.04 57.91
CA ARG A 21 2.09 24.38 57.77
C ARG A 21 1.76 24.96 56.40
N GLU A 22 2.59 25.88 55.88
CA GLU A 22 2.40 26.45 54.54
C GLU A 22 2.52 25.38 53.44
N LEU A 23 3.50 24.48 53.54
CA LEU A 23 3.67 23.38 52.59
C LEU A 23 2.48 22.40 52.62
N VAL A 24 2.01 22.03 53.81
CA VAL A 24 0.83 21.16 53.95
C VAL A 24 -0.42 21.84 53.35
N THR A 25 -0.63 23.14 53.58
CA THR A 25 -1.75 23.85 52.95
C THR A 25 -1.65 23.88 51.43
N GLY A 26 -0.44 24.09 50.88
CA GLY A 26 -0.20 24.05 49.44
C GLY A 26 -0.46 22.68 48.82
N LEU A 27 0.02 21.61 49.46
CA LEU A 27 -0.25 20.23 49.03
C LEU A 27 -1.74 19.89 49.09
N VAL A 28 -2.46 20.35 50.11
CA VAL A 28 -3.92 20.14 50.22
C VAL A 28 -4.66 20.85 49.08
N ASP A 29 -4.25 22.06 48.71
CA ASP A 29 -4.84 22.79 47.60
C ASP A 29 -4.51 22.14 46.24
N GLU A 30 -3.30 21.63 46.04
CA GLU A 30 -2.94 20.84 44.85
C GLU A 30 -3.74 19.53 44.76
N VAL A 31 -3.91 18.81 45.87
CA VAL A 31 -4.74 17.60 45.92
C VAL A 31 -6.20 17.93 45.58
N ARG A 32 -6.73 19.06 46.06
CA ARG A 32 -8.07 19.52 45.69
C ARG A 32 -8.17 19.83 44.20
N GLN A 33 -7.22 20.57 43.64
CA GLN A 33 -7.17 20.87 42.21
C GLN A 33 -7.10 19.60 41.37
N LEU A 34 -6.17 18.70 41.68
CA LEU A 34 -6.05 17.40 41.01
C LEU A 34 -7.32 16.57 41.15
N SER A 35 -8.00 16.60 42.31
CA SER A 35 -9.26 15.88 42.47
C SER A 35 -10.36 16.42 41.56
N THR A 36 -10.42 17.74 41.35
CA THR A 36 -11.37 18.36 40.40
C THR A 36 -11.01 18.09 38.94
N GLU A 37 -9.72 18.06 38.60
CA GLU A 37 -9.26 17.67 37.26
C GLU A 37 -9.59 16.19 36.98
N VAL A 38 -9.46 15.32 37.96
CA VAL A 38 -9.80 13.90 37.82
C VAL A 38 -11.31 13.70 37.65
N THR A 39 -12.16 14.45 38.34
CA THR A 39 -13.62 14.33 38.16
C THR A 39 -14.07 14.83 36.79
N THR A 40 -13.51 15.94 36.31
CA THR A 40 -13.78 16.48 34.97
C THR A 40 -13.30 15.52 33.87
N LEU A 41 -12.05 15.05 33.93
CA LEU A 41 -11.54 14.06 32.97
C LEU A 41 -12.34 12.75 32.97
N ARG A 42 -12.85 12.31 34.12
CA ARG A 42 -13.72 11.12 34.18
C ARG A 42 -15.05 11.36 33.47
N ALA A 43 -15.65 12.54 33.61
CA ALA A 43 -16.88 12.90 32.92
C ALA A 43 -16.67 12.97 31.39
N GLU A 44 -15.60 13.62 30.94
CA GLU A 44 -15.23 13.68 29.52
C GLU A 44 -15.01 12.27 28.94
N ASN A 45 -14.28 11.42 29.66
CA ASN A 45 -14.07 10.02 29.27
C ASN A 45 -15.36 9.18 29.24
N ALA A 46 -16.38 9.54 30.02
CA ALA A 46 -17.69 8.87 29.96
C ALA A 46 -18.44 9.30 28.70
N ALA A 47 -18.53 10.60 28.43
CA ALA A 47 -19.14 11.14 27.22
C ALA A 47 -18.49 10.59 25.95
N LEU A 48 -17.15 10.57 25.87
CA LEU A 48 -16.43 9.99 24.73
C LEU A 48 -16.72 8.50 24.52
N ARG A 49 -17.00 7.74 25.59
CA ARG A 49 -17.38 6.33 25.46
C ARG A 49 -18.79 6.17 24.90
N GLU A 50 -19.72 7.03 25.30
CA GLU A 50 -21.08 7.05 24.76
C GLU A 50 -21.09 7.41 23.28
N ASP A 51 -20.35 8.46 22.89
CA ASP A 51 -20.19 8.85 21.49
C ASP A 51 -19.58 7.72 20.65
N ASN A 52 -18.53 7.07 21.16
CA ASN A 52 -17.93 5.92 20.50
C ASN A 52 -18.92 4.74 20.36
N ALA A 53 -19.78 4.52 21.34
CA ALA A 53 -20.81 3.48 21.26
C ALA A 53 -21.85 3.83 20.18
N ALA A 54 -22.31 5.08 20.14
CA ALA A 54 -23.25 5.58 19.13
C ALA A 54 -22.67 5.46 17.71
N LEU A 55 -21.43 5.91 17.51
CA LEU A 55 -20.72 5.82 16.22
C LEU A 55 -20.53 4.37 15.77
N ARG A 56 -20.29 3.43 16.70
CA ARG A 56 -20.21 2.01 16.37
C ARG A 56 -21.54 1.47 15.86
N LEU A 57 -22.66 1.85 16.48
CA LEU A 57 -24.01 1.46 16.03
C LEU A 57 -24.36 2.06 14.66
N GLU A 58 -23.99 3.31 14.42
CA GLU A 58 -24.18 3.94 13.11
C GLU A 58 -23.30 3.25 12.05
N ASN A 59 -22.05 2.92 12.38
CA ASN A 59 -21.15 2.24 11.46
C ASN A 59 -21.67 0.83 11.08
N THR A 60 -22.25 0.08 12.03
CA THR A 60 -22.86 -1.22 11.72
C THR A 60 -24.08 -1.06 10.83
N ARG A 61 -24.94 -0.07 11.10
CA ARG A 61 -26.10 0.27 10.26
C ARG A 61 -25.66 0.63 8.83
N LEU A 62 -24.74 1.58 8.69
CA LEU A 62 -24.23 2.00 7.38
C LEU A 62 -23.56 0.85 6.62
N LYS A 63 -22.86 -0.05 7.31
CA LYS A 63 -22.29 -1.25 6.68
C LYS A 63 -23.37 -2.18 6.12
N VAL A 64 -24.48 -2.36 6.84
CA VAL A 64 -25.62 -3.14 6.36
C VAL A 64 -26.25 -2.46 5.15
N ASP A 65 -26.52 -1.16 5.21
CA ASP A 65 -27.12 -0.41 4.11
C ASP A 65 -26.22 -0.41 2.85
N ASN A 66 -24.92 -0.18 3.03
CA ASN A 66 -23.96 -0.23 1.93
C ASN A 66 -23.90 -1.62 1.30
N GLN A 67 -24.05 -2.67 2.12
CA GLN A 67 -24.10 -4.04 1.65
C GLN A 67 -25.35 -4.30 0.81
N LEU A 68 -26.52 -3.87 1.28
CA LEU A 68 -27.77 -3.99 0.52
C LEU A 68 -27.70 -3.26 -0.82
N LEU A 69 -27.12 -2.05 -0.84
CA LEU A 69 -26.93 -1.30 -2.08
C LEU A 69 -25.95 -2.00 -3.04
N ARG A 70 -24.87 -2.61 -2.53
CA ARG A 70 -23.94 -3.40 -3.36
C ARG A 70 -24.62 -4.61 -3.97
N ASP A 71 -25.47 -5.29 -3.21
CA ASP A 71 -26.22 -6.45 -3.68
C ASP A 71 -27.26 -6.05 -4.74
N GLU A 72 -27.93 -4.90 -4.55
CA GLU A 72 -28.85 -4.34 -5.56
C GLU A 72 -28.11 -3.92 -6.85
N ILE A 73 -26.94 -3.31 -6.74
CA ILE A 73 -26.09 -2.99 -7.90
C ILE A 73 -25.67 -4.27 -8.63
N ALA A 74 -25.28 -5.31 -7.90
CA ALA A 74 -24.90 -6.59 -8.49
C ALA A 74 -26.06 -7.22 -9.26
N ARG A 75 -27.27 -7.18 -8.68
CA ARG A 75 -28.51 -7.62 -9.35
C ARG A 75 -28.77 -6.83 -10.63
N LEU A 76 -28.74 -5.50 -10.57
CA LEU A 76 -28.98 -4.62 -11.72
C LEU A 76 -27.94 -4.80 -12.83
N LYS A 77 -26.69 -5.16 -12.46
CA LYS A 77 -25.59 -5.39 -13.41
C LYS A 77 -25.48 -6.84 -13.90
N ASN A 78 -26.43 -7.72 -13.54
CA ASN A 78 -26.38 -9.15 -13.84
C ASN A 78 -25.07 -9.82 -13.39
N LEU A 79 -24.48 -9.35 -12.30
CA LEU A 79 -23.30 -9.97 -11.69
C LEU A 79 -23.74 -11.17 -10.84
N PRO A 80 -22.88 -12.19 -10.68
CA PRO A 80 -23.20 -13.33 -9.82
C PRO A 80 -23.50 -12.86 -8.39
N PRO A 81 -24.53 -13.44 -7.73
CA PRO A 81 -24.93 -13.02 -6.39
C PRO A 81 -23.82 -13.29 -5.39
N ARG A 82 -23.78 -12.47 -4.34
CA ARG A 82 -22.78 -12.60 -3.28
C ARG A 82 -22.85 -14.01 -2.67
N PRO A 83 -21.73 -14.75 -2.62
CA PRO A 83 -21.69 -16.05 -1.97
C PRO A 83 -21.97 -15.91 -0.46
N PRO A 84 -22.69 -16.86 0.16
CA PRO A 84 -23.06 -16.78 1.57
C PRO A 84 -21.82 -16.75 2.45
N PHE A 85 -21.73 -15.74 3.31
CA PHE A 85 -20.63 -15.60 4.25
C PHE A 85 -20.85 -16.58 5.41
N ARG A 86 -20.00 -17.60 5.52
CA ARG A 86 -19.91 -18.41 6.74
C ARG A 86 -18.99 -17.70 7.74
N PRO A 87 -19.25 -17.78 9.06
CA PRO A 87 -18.30 -17.31 10.05
C PRO A 87 -16.92 -17.98 9.82
N SER A 88 -15.86 -17.19 9.93
CA SER A 88 -14.49 -17.66 9.72
C SER A 88 -14.19 -18.80 10.71
N GLY A 89 -13.82 -19.98 10.21
CA GLY A 89 -13.42 -21.14 11.02
C GLY A 89 -12.07 -20.96 11.73
N MET A 90 -11.62 -19.72 11.98
CA MET A 90 -10.39 -19.43 12.70
C MET A 90 -10.41 -19.92 14.16
N GLU A 91 -11.60 -20.12 14.75
CA GLU A 91 -11.73 -20.66 16.11
C GLU A 91 -11.33 -22.14 16.20
N LYS A 92 -11.36 -22.88 15.07
CA LYS A 92 -10.85 -24.26 14.99
C LYS A 92 -9.33 -24.35 15.00
N ALA A 93 -8.63 -23.22 14.80
CA ALA A 93 -7.16 -23.17 14.81
C ALA A 93 -6.56 -22.92 16.21
N THR A 94 -7.40 -22.66 17.21
CA THR A 94 -6.98 -22.44 18.61
C THR A 94 -7.12 -23.70 19.47
N ASP A 95 -7.66 -24.78 18.92
CA ASP A 95 -7.81 -26.07 19.60
C ASP A 95 -6.68 -26.99 19.14
N ASP A 96 -5.64 -27.11 19.97
CA ASP A 96 -4.49 -27.98 19.74
C ASP A 96 -4.95 -29.45 19.65
N LYS A 97 -5.17 -29.92 18.42
CA LYS A 97 -5.15 -31.35 18.10
C LYS A 97 -4.21 -31.59 16.93
N HIS A 98 -3.01 -32.02 17.30
CA HIS A 98 -2.10 -32.79 16.46
C HIS A 98 -2.87 -33.99 15.91
N ASP A 99 -3.32 -33.91 14.67
CA ASP A 99 -3.40 -35.02 13.71
C ASP A 99 -4.11 -34.53 12.44
N ALA A 100 -3.33 -34.00 11.50
CA ALA A 100 -3.80 -33.78 10.13
C ALA A 100 -2.74 -34.30 9.13
N PRO A 101 -3.16 -34.94 8.03
CA PRO A 101 -2.27 -35.71 7.16
C PRO A 101 -1.28 -34.83 6.42
N GLN A 102 -0.08 -35.39 6.16
CA GLN A 102 1.03 -34.76 5.44
C GLN A 102 0.56 -33.88 4.28
N ALA A 103 0.80 -32.58 4.44
CA ALA A 103 0.53 -31.57 3.43
C ALA A 103 1.18 -31.99 2.10
N ALA A 104 0.33 -32.08 1.08
CA ALA A 104 0.72 -32.20 -0.32
C ALA A 104 1.92 -31.27 -0.60
N GLY A 105 2.94 -31.83 -1.26
CA GLY A 105 4.25 -31.23 -1.46
C GLY A 105 4.18 -29.73 -1.74
N LYS A 106 5.01 -28.96 -1.02
CA LYS A 106 5.04 -27.50 -1.09
C LYS A 106 5.08 -27.08 -2.56
N LYS A 107 3.99 -26.45 -3.03
CA LYS A 107 3.90 -25.93 -4.41
C LYS A 107 5.17 -25.15 -4.71
N PRO A 108 5.85 -25.38 -5.86
CA PRO A 108 7.05 -24.64 -6.19
C PRO A 108 6.72 -23.15 -6.19
N ARG A 109 7.58 -22.36 -5.57
CA ARG A 109 7.45 -20.90 -5.49
C ARG A 109 8.61 -20.26 -6.23
N GLY A 110 8.39 -19.08 -6.80
CA GLY A 110 9.44 -18.31 -7.48
C GLY A 110 9.81 -18.86 -8.88
N PRO A 111 11.05 -18.65 -9.36
CA PRO A 111 11.49 -18.99 -10.73
C PRO A 111 11.26 -20.45 -11.16
N LYS A 112 11.12 -21.35 -10.19
CA LYS A 112 10.73 -22.75 -10.44
C LYS A 112 9.30 -22.90 -10.99
N LEU A 113 8.43 -21.90 -10.85
CA LEU A 113 7.14 -21.79 -11.56
C LEU A 113 7.34 -21.41 -13.03
N ASP A 114 8.39 -20.65 -13.35
CA ASP A 114 8.64 -20.16 -14.72
C ASP A 114 9.26 -21.19 -15.63
N LEU A 115 9.83 -22.25 -15.06
CA LEU A 115 10.21 -23.43 -15.83
C LEU A 115 9.02 -23.96 -16.65
N LYS A 116 7.79 -23.76 -16.17
CA LYS A 116 6.55 -24.07 -16.90
C LYS A 116 6.01 -22.88 -17.72
N ARG A 117 6.68 -21.73 -17.71
CA ARG A 117 6.27 -20.45 -18.35
C ARG A 117 7.40 -19.79 -19.16
N VAL A 118 8.34 -20.58 -19.67
CA VAL A 118 9.43 -20.07 -20.51
C VAL A 118 8.83 -19.51 -21.78
N SER A 119 8.98 -18.20 -22.02
CA SER A 119 8.42 -17.54 -23.20
C SER A 119 9.27 -17.72 -24.45
N ARG A 120 10.59 -17.89 -24.28
CA ARG A 120 11.56 -18.05 -25.36
C ARG A 120 12.74 -18.87 -24.88
N GLU A 121 13.11 -19.88 -25.65
CA GLU A 121 14.36 -20.62 -25.50
C GLU A 121 15.29 -20.27 -26.67
N GLN A 122 16.51 -19.85 -26.36
CA GLN A 122 17.52 -19.52 -27.37
C GLN A 122 18.72 -20.43 -27.13
N VAL A 123 18.97 -21.33 -28.08
CA VAL A 123 20.22 -22.10 -28.10
C VAL A 123 21.32 -21.20 -28.66
N LEU A 124 22.37 -21.02 -27.87
CA LEU A 124 23.53 -20.23 -28.25
C LEU A 124 24.58 -21.15 -28.83
N HIS A 125 24.95 -20.90 -30.09
CA HIS A 125 26.02 -21.60 -30.78
C HIS A 125 27.32 -20.81 -30.66
N LEU A 126 28.42 -21.53 -30.57
CA LEU A 126 29.77 -20.99 -30.54
C LEU A 126 30.57 -21.73 -31.59
N ASP A 127 31.47 -21.02 -32.29
CA ASP A 127 32.40 -21.66 -33.21
C ASP A 127 33.43 -22.44 -32.40
N VAL A 128 33.42 -23.76 -32.55
CA VAL A 128 34.24 -24.65 -31.73
C VAL A 128 35.45 -25.15 -32.52
N PRO A 129 36.67 -25.14 -31.93
CA PRO A 129 37.86 -25.64 -32.60
C PRO A 129 37.75 -27.10 -33.07
N PRO A 130 38.40 -27.47 -34.19
CA PRO A 130 38.44 -28.84 -34.70
C PRO A 130 38.92 -29.85 -33.64
N GLY A 131 38.31 -31.03 -33.60
CA GLY A 131 38.60 -32.08 -32.60
C GLY A 131 37.78 -31.98 -31.31
N SER A 132 36.98 -30.93 -31.14
CA SER A 132 36.07 -30.79 -30.01
C SER A 132 34.82 -31.65 -30.18
N ARG A 133 34.31 -32.21 -29.08
CA ARG A 133 33.05 -32.98 -29.06
C ARG A 133 31.95 -32.25 -28.31
N PHE A 134 30.74 -32.32 -28.85
CA PHE A 134 29.56 -31.80 -28.19
C PHE A 134 29.23 -32.62 -26.93
N LYS A 135 29.07 -31.94 -25.79
CA LYS A 135 28.80 -32.57 -24.47
C LYS A 135 27.31 -32.48 -24.06
N GLY A 136 26.55 -31.56 -24.64
CA GLY A 136 25.17 -31.27 -24.26
C GLY A 136 24.95 -29.79 -23.94
N TYR A 137 23.68 -29.43 -23.70
CA TYR A 137 23.27 -28.06 -23.37
C TYR A 137 23.25 -27.82 -21.87
N LYS A 138 23.57 -26.58 -21.48
CA LYS A 138 23.32 -26.07 -20.12
C LYS A 138 22.21 -25.04 -20.20
N SER A 139 21.13 -25.23 -19.44
CA SER A 139 19.95 -24.36 -19.50
C SER A 139 20.11 -23.12 -18.60
N CYS A 140 19.64 -22.00 -19.10
CA CYS A 140 19.51 -20.74 -18.37
C CYS A 140 18.17 -20.10 -18.77
N HIS A 141 17.37 -19.67 -17.79
CA HIS A 141 16.04 -19.10 -18.04
C HIS A 141 16.03 -17.63 -17.65
N VAL A 142 15.61 -16.77 -18.58
CA VAL A 142 15.57 -15.31 -18.40
C VAL A 142 14.16 -14.81 -18.73
N ARG A 143 13.63 -13.87 -17.94
CA ARG A 143 12.36 -13.18 -18.22
C ARG A 143 12.65 -11.84 -18.89
N GLU A 144 12.34 -11.71 -20.18
CA GLU A 144 12.43 -10.43 -20.89
C GLU A 144 11.09 -9.68 -20.78
N LEU A 145 11.10 -8.45 -20.25
CA LEU A 145 9.93 -7.56 -20.18
C LEU A 145 10.11 -6.42 -21.18
N ILE A 146 9.10 -6.16 -22.00
CA ILE A 146 9.20 -5.12 -23.02
C ILE A 146 7.87 -4.36 -23.21
N VAL A 147 7.64 -3.30 -22.41
CA VAL A 147 6.58 -2.28 -22.63
C VAL A 147 6.98 -0.95 -21.96
N THR A 148 6.78 0.20 -22.61
CA THR A 148 6.95 1.54 -21.99
C THR A 148 5.92 2.53 -22.54
N ALA A 149 5.23 3.26 -21.66
CA ALA A 149 4.26 4.28 -22.04
C ALA A 149 4.89 5.67 -21.82
N GLU A 150 4.94 6.49 -22.88
CA GLU A 150 5.52 7.84 -22.88
C GLU A 150 4.48 8.86 -23.36
N LEU A 151 4.30 9.95 -22.61
CA LEU A 151 3.35 11.03 -22.93
C LEU A 151 4.08 12.24 -23.49
N VAL A 152 3.72 12.65 -24.72
CA VAL A 152 4.33 13.80 -25.41
C VAL A 152 3.27 14.84 -25.76
N HIS A 153 3.43 16.08 -25.27
CA HIS A 153 2.55 17.21 -25.60
C HIS A 153 3.17 18.11 -26.68
N TYR A 154 2.47 18.26 -27.81
CA TYR A 154 2.90 19.08 -28.94
C TYR A 154 2.17 20.43 -28.98
N ARG A 155 2.90 21.54 -28.80
CA ARG A 155 2.40 22.90 -29.06
C ARG A 155 2.88 23.37 -30.42
N ARG A 156 1.98 23.92 -31.23
CA ARG A 156 2.25 24.36 -32.61
C ARG A 156 1.92 25.84 -32.72
N GLU A 157 2.75 26.58 -33.43
CA GLU A 157 2.52 28.00 -33.70
C GLU A 157 1.50 28.18 -34.83
N CYS A 158 0.58 29.15 -34.69
CA CYS A 158 -0.46 29.51 -35.67
C CYS A 158 -0.45 31.03 -35.92
N TRP A 159 -0.35 31.45 -37.18
CA TRP A 159 -0.15 32.84 -37.59
C TRP A 159 -1.14 33.25 -38.69
N ILE A 160 -1.62 34.49 -38.66
CA ILE A 160 -2.43 35.11 -39.73
C ILE A 160 -1.54 36.10 -40.48
N LEU A 161 -1.54 36.04 -41.82
CA LEU A 161 -0.77 36.93 -42.69
C LEU A 161 -1.57 38.19 -43.07
N PRO A 162 -0.88 39.28 -43.49
CA PRO A 162 -1.53 40.53 -43.91
C PRO A 162 -2.47 40.42 -45.14
N ASP A 163 -2.43 39.31 -45.89
CA ASP A 163 -3.35 39.01 -47.00
C ASP A 163 -4.61 38.25 -46.57
N GLY A 164 -4.75 37.95 -45.27
CA GLY A 164 -5.88 37.23 -44.69
C GLY A 164 -5.75 35.70 -44.66
N LYS A 165 -4.61 35.11 -45.05
CA LYS A 165 -4.40 33.65 -44.96
C LYS A 165 -3.76 33.20 -43.64
N THR A 166 -4.04 31.96 -43.21
CA THR A 166 -3.54 31.39 -41.94
C THR A 166 -2.51 30.28 -42.19
N VAL A 167 -1.41 30.28 -41.42
CA VAL A 167 -0.33 29.29 -41.48
C VAL A 167 -0.08 28.68 -40.09
N LEU A 168 0.12 27.36 -40.02
CA LEU A 168 0.29 26.59 -38.79
C LEU A 168 1.53 25.68 -38.89
N ALA A 169 2.40 25.69 -37.88
CA ALA A 169 3.59 24.84 -37.83
C ALA A 169 3.20 23.34 -37.90
N PRO A 170 3.86 22.47 -38.69
CA PRO A 170 3.47 21.07 -38.84
C PRO A 170 3.81 20.23 -37.59
N LEU A 171 3.12 19.09 -37.42
CA LEU A 171 3.49 18.07 -36.43
C LEU A 171 4.65 17.22 -36.97
N PRO A 172 5.52 16.67 -36.10
CA PRO A 172 6.44 15.61 -36.51
C PRO A 172 5.69 14.46 -37.17
N GLN A 173 6.34 13.81 -38.14
CA GLN A 173 5.72 12.76 -38.91
C GLN A 173 5.08 11.69 -38.00
N GLY A 174 3.80 11.42 -38.23
CA GLY A 174 3.07 10.36 -37.55
C GLY A 174 2.38 10.75 -36.25
N VAL A 175 2.48 11.97 -35.72
CA VAL A 175 1.82 12.37 -34.45
C VAL A 175 0.35 12.77 -34.67
N VAL A 176 -0.56 12.16 -33.91
CA VAL A 176 -2.00 12.51 -33.81
C VAL A 176 -2.41 12.33 -32.34
N GLY A 177 -3.21 13.24 -31.76
CA GLY A 177 -3.50 13.27 -30.31
C GLY A 177 -4.08 11.95 -29.75
N GLY A 178 -3.69 11.57 -28.52
CA GLY A 178 -4.12 10.35 -27.83
C GLY A 178 -2.98 9.61 -27.09
N CYS A 179 -3.28 8.47 -26.44
CA CYS A 179 -2.27 7.58 -25.87
C CYS A 179 -1.73 6.65 -26.96
N ARG A 180 -0.40 6.49 -27.07
CA ARG A 180 0.24 5.66 -28.09
C ARG A 180 1.38 4.84 -27.49
N PHE A 181 1.55 3.61 -28.00
CA PHE A 181 2.75 2.81 -27.80
C PHE A 181 3.81 3.16 -28.84
N ALA A 182 5.01 3.55 -28.40
CA ALA A 182 6.16 3.75 -29.27
C ALA A 182 7.26 2.75 -28.88
N PHE A 183 7.72 1.95 -29.84
CA PHE A 183 8.85 1.05 -29.64
C PHE A 183 10.11 1.78 -30.06
N ASN A 184 10.95 2.14 -29.09
CA ASN A 184 12.23 2.76 -29.40
C ASN A 184 13.37 1.77 -29.12
N ARG A 185 13.58 0.76 -29.97
CA ARG A 185 14.80 -0.07 -29.95
C ARG A 185 15.25 -0.55 -31.34
N LYS A 186 16.51 -0.22 -31.62
CA LYS A 186 17.37 -0.55 -32.77
C LYS A 186 17.24 -2.02 -33.19
N THR A 187 17.07 -2.25 -34.49
CA THR A 187 17.33 -3.55 -35.12
C THR A 187 18.78 -3.98 -34.86
N PRO A 188 19.07 -5.17 -34.32
CA PRO A 188 20.35 -5.80 -34.62
C PRO A 188 20.30 -6.22 -36.10
N THR A 189 20.99 -5.46 -36.93
CA THR A 189 21.24 -5.80 -38.34
C THR A 189 21.96 -7.16 -38.42
N THR A 190 21.27 -8.11 -39.05
CA THR A 190 21.74 -9.19 -39.93
C THR A 190 23.15 -9.75 -39.72
N ILE A 191 23.24 -11.03 -39.33
CA ILE A 191 24.38 -11.88 -39.72
C ILE A 191 24.16 -12.26 -41.19
N ILE A 192 24.84 -11.58 -42.11
CA ILE A 192 25.10 -12.13 -43.45
C ILE A 192 26.38 -12.95 -43.30
N SER A 193 26.26 -14.27 -43.29
CA SER A 193 27.39 -15.16 -43.56
C SER A 193 27.40 -15.45 -45.05
N THR A 194 28.29 -14.76 -45.78
CA THR A 194 28.69 -15.13 -47.14
C THR A 194 29.53 -16.40 -47.06
N ARG A 195 29.22 -17.38 -47.92
CA ARG A 195 30.14 -18.46 -48.29
C ARG A 195 31.45 -17.91 -48.86
#